data_AF-A0A425WAS3-F1
#
_entry.id   AF-A0A425WAS3-F1
#
_cell.length_a   1.000
_cell.length_b   1.000
_cell.length_c   1.000
_cell.angle_alpha   90.00
_cell.angle_beta   90.00
_cell.angle_gamma   90.00
#
_symmetry.space_group_name_H-M   'P 1'
#
loop_
_entity.id
_entity.type
_entity.pdbx_description
1 polymer ?
#
loop_
_entity_poly.entity_id
_entity_poly.type
_entity_poly.pdbx_seq_one_letter_code
_entity_poly.pdbx_strand_id
1 'polypeptide(L)'
;MCWNVPLGGIAKICGLNHKSAYEWRQRVFATVDGYQDCTILCGRVWIDETYINDTDLTHAFGQARKRGLFKRKLCIAVAIDAHKNAVAVVIGHGKPSRVSGIACALTSPRGQPWSGT
;
A
#
# COMPACT_ATOMS: atom_id res chain seq x y z
N MET A 1 8.56 -3.67 -7.53
CA MET A 1 9.41 -3.43 -6.34
C MET A 1 9.07 -4.50 -5.31
N CYS A 2 9.90 -5.54 -5.17
CA CYS A 2 9.53 -6.76 -4.45
C CYS A 2 10.51 -7.06 -3.32
N TRP A 3 10.73 -6.13 -2.39
CA TRP A 3 11.37 -6.47 -1.11
C TRP A 3 10.95 -5.47 -0.03
N ASN A 4 10.08 -5.89 0.90
CA ASN A 4 9.97 -5.23 2.20
C ASN A 4 11.24 -5.57 3.00
N VAL A 5 12.39 -5.00 2.60
CA VAL A 5 13.67 -5.30 3.23
C VAL A 5 13.65 -4.73 4.65
N PRO A 6 13.91 -5.55 5.68
CA PRO A 6 14.06 -5.06 7.04
C PRO A 6 15.12 -3.96 7.11
N LEU A 7 15.00 -3.00 8.04
CA LEU A 7 15.98 -1.90 8.18
C LEU A 7 17.42 -2.40 8.30
N GLY A 8 17.63 -3.50 9.03
CA GLY A 8 18.95 -4.14 9.14
C GLY A 8 19.47 -4.68 7.81
N GLY A 9 18.59 -5.17 6.93
CA GLY A 9 18.95 -5.59 5.58
C GLY A 9 19.37 -4.41 4.71
N ILE A 10 18.65 -3.29 4.78
CA ILE A 10 19.02 -2.05 4.07
C ILE A 10 20.35 -1.52 4.57
N ALA A 11 20.52 -1.43 5.90
CA ALA A 11 21.76 -0.99 6.53
C ALA A 11 22.96 -1.83 6.04
N LYS A 12 22.82 -3.16 6.04
CA LYS A 12 23.86 -4.08 5.56
C LYS A 12 24.17 -3.91 4.07
N ILE A 13 23.15 -3.84 3.20
CA ILE A 13 23.32 -3.73 1.74
C ILE A 13 23.99 -2.39 1.38
N CYS A 14 23.58 -1.31 2.05
CA CYS A 14 24.07 0.03 1.76
C CYS A 14 25.35 0.40 2.54
N GLY A 15 25.87 -0.48 3.41
CA GLY A 15 27.04 -0.17 4.26
C GLY A 15 26.77 0.97 5.26
N LEU A 16 25.51 1.16 5.65
CA LEU A 16 25.07 2.23 6.55
C LEU A 16 24.85 1.67 7.97
N ASN A 17 24.92 2.55 8.97
CA ASN A 17 24.41 2.19 10.30
C ASN A 17 22.87 2.17 10.28
N HIS A 18 22.27 1.51 11.28
CA HIS A 18 20.82 1.33 11.37
C HIS A 18 20.04 2.66 11.42
N LYS A 19 20.57 3.66 12.15
CA LYS A 19 19.94 4.98 12.29
C LYS A 19 19.90 5.72 10.96
N SER A 20 21.02 5.76 10.24
CA SER A 20 21.10 6.39 8.92
C SER A 20 20.18 5.70 7.90
N ALA A 21 20.10 4.36 7.90
CA ALA A 21 19.17 3.64 7.04
C ALA A 21 17.70 3.98 7.37
N TYR A 22 17.35 4.14 8.65
CA TYR A 22 16.03 4.59 9.08
C TYR A 22 15.73 6.02 8.61
N GLU A 23 16.63 6.97 8.84
CA GLU A 23 16.47 8.37 8.43
C GLU A 23 16.29 8.51 6.91
N TRP A 24 17.09 7.79 6.12
CA TRP A 24 16.95 7.78 4.66
C TRP A 24 15.61 7.22 4.21
N ARG A 25 15.13 6.13 4.84
CA ARG A 25 13.80 5.59 4.55
C ARG A 25 12.70 6.63 4.81
N GLN A 26 12.78 7.36 5.93
CA GLN A 26 11.81 8.41 6.24
C GLN A 26 11.84 9.53 5.18
N ARG A 27 13.02 9.97 4.74
CA ARG A 27 13.16 10.99 3.70
C ARG A 27 12.58 10.55 2.35
N VAL A 28 12.79 9.30 1.97
CA VAL A 28 12.20 8.74 0.74
C VAL A 28 10.67 8.76 0.83
N PHE A 29 10.09 8.30 1.95
CA PHE A 29 8.64 8.35 2.14
C PHE A 29 8.10 9.78 2.17
N ALA A 30 8.79 10.72 2.82
CA ALA A 30 8.41 12.13 2.81
C ALA A 30 8.46 12.75 1.39
N THR A 31 9.34 12.27 0.51
CA THR A 31 9.45 12.77 -0.87
C THR A 31 8.27 12.31 -1.73
N VAL A 32 7.76 11.11 -1.49
CA VAL A 32 6.59 10.56 -2.21
C VAL A 32 5.27 10.86 -1.51
N ASP A 33 5.32 11.50 -0.33
CA ASP A 33 4.14 11.90 0.40
C ASP A 33 3.36 12.93 -0.42
N GLY A 34 2.05 12.72 -0.48
CA GLY A 34 1.14 13.52 -1.31
C GLY A 34 1.31 13.39 -2.83
N TYR A 35 2.20 12.53 -3.36
CA TYR A 35 2.36 12.35 -4.82
C TYR A 35 1.02 12.09 -5.54
N GLN A 36 0.16 11.28 -4.92
CA GLN A 36 -1.14 10.94 -5.50
C GLN A 36 -2.18 12.08 -5.39
N ASP A 37 -1.91 13.22 -4.71
CA ASP A 37 -2.91 14.28 -4.42
C ASP A 37 -3.31 15.03 -5.68
N CYS A 38 -2.34 15.23 -6.56
CA CYS A 38 -2.54 15.92 -7.82
C CYS A 38 -2.75 14.94 -8.99
N THR A 39 -2.85 13.64 -8.70
CA THR A 39 -2.99 12.62 -9.75
C THR A 39 -4.44 12.48 -10.17
N ILE A 40 -4.74 12.90 -11.40
CA ILE A 40 -6.05 12.71 -12.03
C ILE A 40 -5.89 11.69 -13.14
N LEU A 41 -6.67 10.61 -13.06
CA LEU A 41 -6.69 9.57 -14.10
C LEU A 41 -7.58 10.01 -15.27
N CYS A 42 -7.13 9.80 -16.50
CA CYS A 42 -7.89 10.21 -17.69
C CYS A 42 -7.95 9.13 -18.79
N GLY A 43 -9.02 9.20 -19.60
CA GLY A 43 -9.28 8.23 -20.66
C GLY A 43 -9.73 6.88 -20.12
N ARG A 44 -9.17 5.78 -20.64
CA ARG A 44 -9.48 4.43 -20.17
C ARG A 44 -8.73 4.16 -18.86
N VAL A 45 -9.48 3.79 -17.84
CA VAL A 45 -8.96 3.44 -16.51
C VAL A 45 -9.23 1.97 -16.23
N TRP A 46 -8.19 1.23 -15.83
CA TRP A 46 -8.29 -0.13 -15.33
C TRP A 46 -8.25 -0.11 -13.82
N ILE A 47 -9.18 -0.82 -13.19
CA ILE A 47 -9.34 -0.89 -11.74
C ILE A 47 -9.13 -2.35 -11.31
N ASP A 48 -8.31 -2.55 -10.29
CA ASP A 48 -8.06 -3.86 -9.68
C ASP A 48 -7.80 -3.73 -8.17
N GLU A 49 -7.74 -4.85 -7.47
CA GLU A 49 -7.39 -4.92 -6.05
C GLU A 49 -6.14 -5.78 -5.83
N THR A 50 -5.25 -5.31 -4.94
CA THR A 50 -4.11 -6.09 -4.47
C THR A 50 -4.15 -6.24 -2.97
N TYR A 51 -3.60 -7.35 -2.48
CA TYR A 51 -3.70 -7.75 -1.08
C TYR A 51 -2.32 -7.95 -0.46
N ILE A 52 -2.06 -7.26 0.64
CA ILE A 52 -0.85 -7.41 1.45
C ILE A 52 -1.24 -8.12 2.76
N ASN A 53 -0.46 -9.10 3.24
CA ASN A 53 -0.76 -9.69 4.55
C ASN A 53 -0.32 -8.76 5.67
N ASP A 54 -1.13 -8.60 6.72
CA ASP A 54 -0.74 -7.80 7.90
C ASP A 54 0.55 -8.31 8.57
N THR A 55 0.77 -9.62 8.48
CA THR A 55 1.97 -10.30 8.97
C THR A 55 3.24 -9.82 8.26
N ASP A 56 3.12 -9.39 7.01
CA ASP A 56 4.25 -8.88 6.22
C ASP A 56 4.60 -7.43 6.60
N LEU A 57 3.68 -6.71 7.28
CA LEU A 57 3.87 -5.36 7.80
C LEU A 57 4.40 -5.36 9.24
N THR A 58 4.10 -6.41 10.02
CA THR A 58 4.34 -6.48 11.48
C THR A 58 5.46 -7.42 11.92
N HIS A 59 5.84 -8.45 11.15
CA HIS A 59 6.86 -9.39 11.62
C HIS A 59 8.29 -8.90 11.34
N ALA A 60 8.89 -8.36 12.40
CA ALA A 60 10.22 -8.79 12.81
C ALA A 60 10.25 -10.33 12.91
N PHE A 61 11.31 -10.92 12.34
CA PHE A 61 11.72 -12.33 12.38
C PHE A 61 10.92 -13.30 13.27
N GLY A 62 10.36 -14.35 12.66
CA GLY A 62 10.23 -15.66 13.34
C GLY A 62 8.83 -16.25 13.56
N GLN A 63 7.73 -15.57 13.20
CA GLN A 63 6.39 -16.14 13.43
C GLN A 63 5.87 -16.93 12.22
N ALA A 64 5.49 -18.19 12.46
CA ALA A 64 5.01 -19.10 11.42
C ALA A 64 3.77 -18.56 10.71
N ARG A 65 3.80 -18.61 9.37
CA ARG A 65 2.73 -18.17 8.46
C ARG A 65 1.44 -18.97 8.74
N LYS A 66 0.51 -18.40 9.51
CA LYS A 66 -0.80 -19.02 9.75
C LYS A 66 -1.61 -18.96 8.46
N ARG A 67 -1.74 -20.11 7.79
CA ARG A 67 -2.51 -20.27 6.54
C ARG A 67 -4.00 -20.18 6.88
N GLY A 68 -4.73 -19.36 6.14
CA GLY A 68 -6.17 -19.22 6.27
C GLY A 68 -6.58 -18.07 7.18
N LEU A 69 -6.95 -16.95 6.56
CA LEU A 69 -8.09 -16.09 6.88
C LEU A 69 -7.93 -14.80 6.07
N PHE A 70 -8.74 -14.69 5.03
CA PHE A 70 -8.87 -13.53 4.16
C PHE A 70 -9.15 -12.20 4.90
N LYS A 71 -9.63 -12.29 6.15
CA LYS A 71 -9.84 -11.17 7.08
C LYS A 71 -8.57 -10.47 7.60
N ARG A 72 -7.37 -10.97 7.30
CA ARG A 72 -6.07 -10.39 7.75
C ARG A 72 -5.19 -9.87 6.61
N LYS A 73 -5.79 -9.67 5.44
CA LYS A 73 -5.11 -9.06 4.30
C LYS A 73 -5.62 -7.63 4.14
N LEU A 74 -4.68 -6.70 4.12
CA LEU A 74 -4.92 -5.32 3.75
C LEU A 74 -5.21 -5.27 2.24
N CYS A 75 -6.44 -4.90 1.90
CA CYS A 75 -6.87 -4.65 0.54
C CYS A 75 -6.47 -3.24 0.12
N ILE A 76 -5.81 -3.15 -1.03
CA ILE A 76 -5.42 -1.91 -1.68
C ILE A 76 -6.10 -1.88 -3.04
N ALA A 77 -7.01 -0.93 -3.25
CA ALA A 77 -7.53 -0.65 -4.58
C ALA A 77 -6.47 0.06 -5.41
N VAL A 78 -6.33 -0.33 -6.66
CA VAL A 78 -5.40 0.27 -7.62
C VAL A 78 -6.18 0.64 -8.87
N ALA A 79 -5.96 1.85 -9.36
CA ALA A 79 -6.44 2.31 -10.64
C ALA A 79 -5.27 2.84 -11.48
N ILE A 80 -5.22 2.44 -12.75
CA ILE A 80 -4.19 2.84 -13.71
C ILE A 80 -4.89 3.34 -14.96
N ASP A 81 -4.42 4.46 -15.52
CA ASP A 81 -4.94 4.99 -16.78
C ASP A 81 -4.06 4.64 -17.99
N ALA A 82 -4.54 5.00 -19.19
CA ALA A 82 -3.83 4.78 -20.45
C ALA A 82 -2.48 5.53 -20.54
N HIS A 83 -2.32 6.57 -19.72
CA HIS A 83 -1.10 7.38 -19.64
C HIS A 83 -0.13 6.85 -18.56
N LYS A 84 -0.45 5.72 -17.92
CA LYS A 84 0.33 5.08 -16.84
C LYS A 84 0.36 5.89 -15.54
N ASN A 85 -0.57 6.83 -15.36
CA ASN A 85 -0.82 7.40 -14.05
C ASN A 85 -1.49 6.33 -13.18
N ALA A 86 -1.11 6.27 -11.91
CA ALA A 86 -1.61 5.26 -11.00
C ALA A 86 -2.04 5.88 -9.66
N VAL A 87 -3.16 5.42 -9.13
CA VAL A 87 -3.65 5.74 -7.79
C VAL A 87 -3.89 4.44 -7.04
N ALA A 88 -3.40 4.37 -5.81
CA ALA A 88 -3.57 3.26 -4.89
C ALA A 88 -4.12 3.75 -3.55
N VAL A 89 -5.22 3.14 -3.11
CA VAL A 89 -5.93 3.49 -1.88
C VAL A 89 -6.13 2.25 -1.01
N VAL A 90 -5.78 2.37 0.27
CA VAL A 90 -6.04 1.32 1.26
C VAL A 90 -7.53 1.32 1.60
N ILE A 91 -8.21 0.19 1.35
CA ILE A 91 -9.65 0.04 1.64
C ILE A 91 -9.87 -0.48 3.06
N GLY A 92 -8.93 -1.27 3.59
CA GLY A 92 -9.05 -1.95 4.88
C GLY A 92 -8.85 -3.45 4.74
N HIS A 93 -9.39 -4.24 5.67
CA HIS A 93 -9.16 -5.69 5.73
C HIS A 93 -10.28 -6.50 5.07
N GLY A 94 -9.90 -7.53 4.31
CA GLY A 94 -10.86 -8.43 3.64
C GLY A 94 -11.32 -7.93 2.26
N LYS A 95 -12.44 -8.46 1.75
CA LYS A 95 -12.92 -8.18 0.38
C LYS A 95 -13.65 -6.87 0.46
N PRO A 96 -13.38 -5.91 -0.43
CA PRO A 96 -14.38 -4.93 -0.73
C PRO A 96 -15.60 -5.70 -1.27
N SER A 97 -16.69 -5.67 -0.51
CA SER A 97 -17.87 -6.51 -0.76
C SER A 97 -18.55 -6.19 -2.10
N ARG A 98 -18.20 -5.07 -2.76
CA ARG A 98 -18.76 -4.61 -4.04
C ARG A 98 -17.74 -3.77 -4.83
N VAL A 99 -17.83 -3.81 -6.16
CA VAL A 99 -17.12 -2.91 -7.09
C VAL A 99 -17.38 -1.43 -6.76
N SER A 100 -18.57 -1.12 -6.24
CA SER A 100 -18.92 0.21 -5.74
C SER A 100 -18.03 0.68 -4.59
N GLY A 101 -17.54 -0.23 -3.74
CA GLY A 101 -16.63 0.10 -2.64
C GLY A 101 -15.24 0.50 -3.16
N ILE A 102 -14.74 -0.19 -4.19
CA ILE A 102 -13.47 0.12 -4.85
C ILE A 102 -13.56 1.46 -5.58
N ALA A 103 -14.59 1.65 -6.41
CA ALA A 103 -14.79 2.90 -7.14
C ALA A 103 -14.97 4.07 -6.18
N CYS A 104 -15.78 3.91 -5.13
CA CYS A 104 -15.99 4.94 -4.11
C CYS A 104 -14.70 5.28 -3.36
N ALA A 105 -13.89 4.29 -2.98
CA ALA A 105 -12.60 4.53 -2.33
C ALA A 105 -11.63 5.33 -3.22
N LEU A 106 -11.61 5.05 -4.53
CA LEU A 106 -10.74 5.74 -5.49
C LEU A 106 -11.21 7.18 -5.80
N THR A 107 -12.50 7.48 -5.63
CA THR A 107 -13.07 8.81 -5.89
C THR A 107 -13.28 9.65 -4.62
N SER A 108 -13.07 9.08 -3.43
CA SER A 108 -13.29 9.78 -2.16
C SER A 108 -12.12 10.73 -1.84
N PRO A 109 -12.39 11.90 -1.23
CA PRO A 109 -11.33 12.74 -0.66
C PRO A 109 -10.49 11.95 0.35
N ARG A 110 -9.16 12.09 0.29
CA ARG A 110 -8.24 11.34 1.16
C ARG A 110 -8.53 11.58 2.64
N GLY A 111 -8.56 10.49 3.43
CA GLY A 111 -8.66 10.52 4.90
C GLY A 111 -10.02 10.15 5.49
N GLN A 112 -11.04 9.85 4.68
CA GLN A 112 -12.32 9.32 5.14
C GLN A 112 -12.32 7.79 5.03
N PRO A 113 -12.39 7.03 6.14
CA PRO A 113 -12.64 5.60 6.08
C PRO A 113 -13.98 5.35 5.38
N TRP A 114 -14.02 4.38 4.47
CA TRP A 114 -15.29 3.94 3.92
C TRP A 114 -16.13 3.31 5.04
N SER A 115 -17.13 4.04 5.53
CA SER A 115 -18.13 3.57 6.49
C SER A 115 -19.27 2.89 5.73
N GLY A 116 -19.06 1.66 5.29
CA GLY A 116 -20.14 0.86 4.70
C GLY A 116 -21.19 0.51 5.75
N THR A 117 -22.45 0.88 5.51
CA THR A 117 -23.64 0.20 6.06
C THR A 117 -23.98 -1.05 5.27
#